data_AF-A0A925QQU0-F1
#
_entry.id   AF-A0A925QQU0-F1
#
_cell.length_a   1.000
_cell.length_b   1.000
_cell.length_c   1.000
_cell.angle_alpha   90.00
_cell.angle_beta   90.00
_cell.angle_gamma   90.00
#
_symmetry.space_group_name_H-M   'P 1'
#
loop_
_entity.id
_entity.type
_entity.pdbx_description
1 polymer ?
#
loop_
_entity_poly.entity_id
_entity_poly.type
_entity_poly.pdbx_seq_one_letter_code
_entity_poly.pdbx_strand_id
1 'polypeptide(L)'
;EVKGDKASTERALSLASRLALSRNPSHLDSLGWIHYQLGQYDKAVPLLERAVALSSASPLLQLHLGKALVKSGNETRGRELIKRAIASKAVLPRIEEARAMLGQG
;
A
#
# COMPACT_ATOMS: atom_id res chain seq x y z
N GLU A 1 0.77 -30.12 20.04
CA GLU A 1 -0.08 -30.27 18.84
C GLU A 1 -0.61 -28.88 18.44
N VAL A 2 -0.01 -28.26 17.42
CA VAL A 2 -0.38 -26.89 16.97
C VAL A 2 -1.48 -27.01 15.92
N LYS A 3 -2.74 -27.15 16.37
CA LYS A 3 -3.94 -27.20 15.52
C LYS A 3 -4.67 -25.85 15.40
N GLY A 4 -4.05 -24.77 15.87
CA GLY A 4 -4.68 -23.43 15.94
C GLY A 4 -4.40 -22.48 14.77
N ASP A 5 -3.49 -22.81 13.85
CA ASP A 5 -3.02 -21.82 12.86
C ASP A 5 -3.59 -22.02 11.45
N LYS A 6 -3.59 -23.26 10.92
CA LYS A 6 -3.95 -23.51 9.51
C LYS A 6 -5.30 -22.94 9.07
N ALA A 7 -6.36 -23.21 9.82
CA ALA A 7 -7.70 -22.72 9.48
C ALA A 7 -7.82 -21.18 9.55
N SER A 8 -7.02 -20.56 10.42
CA SER A 8 -6.91 -19.11 10.60
C SER A 8 -6.17 -18.49 9.41
N THR A 9 -5.06 -19.12 9.01
CA THR A 9 -4.25 -18.70 7.86
C THR A 9 -5.01 -18.88 6.55
N GLU A 10 -5.74 -19.98 6.38
CA GLU A 10 -6.53 -20.27 5.17
C GLU A 10 -7.70 -19.29 5.01
N ARG A 11 -8.38 -18.92 6.11
CA ARG A 11 -9.41 -17.88 6.06
C ARG A 11 -8.84 -16.51 5.75
N ALA A 12 -7.69 -16.15 6.34
CA ALA A 12 -7.00 -14.91 6.03
C ALA A 12 -6.59 -14.84 4.55
N LEU A 13 -6.07 -15.94 4.00
CA LEU A 13 -5.71 -16.06 2.58
C LEU A 13 -6.93 -16.01 1.65
N SER A 14 -8.03 -16.64 2.01
CA SER A 14 -9.28 -16.61 1.23
C SER A 14 -9.89 -15.21 1.19
N LEU A 15 -9.93 -14.52 2.33
CA LEU A 15 -10.39 -13.12 2.40
C LEU A 15 -9.45 -12.20 1.61
N ALA A 16 -8.12 -12.35 1.77
CA ALA A 16 -7.14 -11.62 0.99
C ALA A 16 -7.31 -11.84 -0.53
N SER A 17 -7.53 -13.09 -0.97
CA SER A 17 -7.75 -13.41 -2.38
C SER A 17 -9.01 -12.74 -2.94
N ARG A 18 -10.10 -12.70 -2.16
CA ARG A 18 -11.34 -11.99 -2.55
C ARG A 18 -11.14 -10.47 -2.64
N LEU A 19 -10.34 -9.90 -1.74
CA LEU A 19 -10.01 -8.48 -1.77
C LEU A 19 -9.10 -8.15 -2.96
N ALA A 20 -8.18 -9.04 -3.33
CA ALA A 20 -7.35 -8.89 -4.52
C ALA A 20 -8.17 -8.89 -5.82
N LEU A 21 -9.33 -9.56 -5.84
CA LEU A 21 -10.27 -9.51 -6.96
C LEU A 21 -11.27 -8.34 -6.87
N SER A 22 -11.24 -7.56 -5.78
CA SER A 22 -12.15 -6.44 -5.58
C SER A 22 -11.89 -5.33 -6.60
N ARG A 23 -12.98 -4.67 -7.03
CA ARG A 23 -12.95 -3.40 -7.76
C ARG A 23 -13.09 -2.19 -6.84
N ASN A 24 -13.08 -2.39 -5.52
CA ASN A 24 -13.09 -1.29 -4.57
C ASN A 24 -11.63 -0.88 -4.26
N PRO A 25 -11.24 0.38 -4.56
CA PRO A 25 -9.88 0.85 -4.33
C PRO A 25 -9.45 0.74 -2.85
N SER A 26 -10.36 0.95 -1.90
CA SER A 26 -10.04 0.88 -0.46
C SER A 26 -9.73 -0.55 0.01
N HIS A 27 -10.35 -1.56 -0.61
CA HIS A 27 -10.08 -2.97 -0.32
C HIS A 27 -8.71 -3.40 -0.84
N LEU A 28 -8.40 -3.00 -2.07
CA LEU A 28 -7.09 -3.22 -2.68
C LEU A 28 -5.98 -2.50 -1.90
N ASP A 29 -6.25 -1.27 -1.46
CA ASP A 29 -5.33 -0.48 -0.64
C ASP A 29 -5.06 -1.16 0.70
N SER A 30 -6.12 -1.55 1.42
CA SER A 30 -5.99 -2.24 2.71
C SER A 30 -5.13 -3.49 2.59
N LEU A 31 -5.39 -4.33 1.57
CA LEU A 31 -4.62 -5.55 1.37
C LEU A 31 -3.17 -5.26 0.96
N GLY A 32 -2.97 -4.32 0.02
CA GLY A 32 -1.63 -3.92 -0.41
C GLY A 32 -0.82 -3.32 0.74
N TRP A 33 -1.46 -2.53 1.60
CA TRP A 33 -0.85 -1.95 2.78
C TRP A 33 -0.44 -3.00 3.81
N ILE A 34 -1.26 -4.05 4.02
CA ILE A 34 -0.90 -5.19 4.86
C ILE A 34 0.37 -5.87 4.32
N HIS A 35 0.42 -6.17 3.01
CA HIS A 35 1.63 -6.75 2.41
C HIS A 35 2.86 -5.84 2.56
N TYR A 36 2.69 -4.52 2.45
CA TYR A 36 3.76 -3.56 2.70
C TYR A 36 4.28 -3.63 4.14
N GLN A 37 3.39 -3.66 5.13
CA GLN A 37 3.78 -3.78 6.55
C GLN A 37 4.50 -5.10 6.84
N LEU A 38 4.17 -6.17 6.11
CA LEU A 38 4.85 -7.48 6.18
C LEU A 38 6.19 -7.53 5.41
N GLY A 39 6.62 -6.43 4.77
CA GLY A 39 7.83 -6.40 3.94
C GLY A 39 7.68 -7.10 2.58
N GLN A 40 6.47 -7.54 2.22
CA GLN A 40 6.16 -8.26 0.99
C GLN A 40 5.85 -7.28 -0.14
N TYR A 41 6.85 -6.48 -0.51
CA TYR A 41 6.66 -5.37 -1.45
C TYR A 41 6.30 -5.83 -2.87
N ASP A 42 6.77 -7.01 -3.27
CA ASP A 42 6.43 -7.71 -4.52
C ASP A 42 4.91 -7.95 -4.65
N LYS A 43 4.22 -8.21 -3.53
CA LYS A 43 2.77 -8.37 -3.47
C LYS A 43 2.03 -7.04 -3.26
N ALA A 44 2.63 -6.13 -2.50
CA ALA A 44 2.03 -4.84 -2.16
C ALA A 44 1.86 -3.94 -3.40
N VAL A 45 2.92 -3.79 -4.20
CA VAL A 45 2.93 -2.89 -5.35
C VAL A 45 1.77 -3.15 -6.33
N PRO A 46 1.55 -4.36 -6.87
CA PRO A 46 0.48 -4.58 -7.85
C PRO A 46 -0.93 -4.31 -7.30
N LEU A 47 -1.17 -4.54 -6.00
CA LEU A 47 -2.45 -4.22 -5.36
C LEU A 47 -2.66 -2.71 -5.25
N LEU A 48 -1.64 -1.99 -4.80
CA LEU A 48 -1.67 -0.54 -4.63
C LEU A 48 -1.73 0.19 -5.98
N GLU A 49 -1.07 -0.34 -7.02
CA GLU A 49 -1.20 0.16 -8.38
C GLU A 49 -2.62 0.06 -8.89
N ARG A 50 -3.30 -1.08 -8.67
CA ARG A 50 -4.70 -1.24 -9.03
C ARG A 50 -5.61 -0.31 -8.23
N ALA A 51 -5.33 -0.09 -6.94
CA ALA A 51 -6.07 0.87 -6.13
C ALA A 51 -5.95 2.30 -6.69
N VAL A 52 -4.73 2.74 -7.01
CA VAL A 52 -4.46 4.06 -7.63
C VAL A 52 -5.09 4.15 -9.03
N ALA A 53 -5.07 3.09 -9.83
CA ALA A 53 -5.70 3.09 -11.16
C ALA A 53 -7.22 3.31 -11.07
N LEU A 54 -7.87 2.81 -10.01
CA LEU A 54 -9.30 2.98 -9.78
C LEU A 54 -9.67 4.32 -9.11
N SER A 55 -8.73 4.95 -8.40
CA SER A 55 -8.93 6.25 -7.76
C SER A 55 -7.64 7.07 -7.75
N SER A 56 -7.26 7.55 -8.93
CA SER A 56 -5.97 8.22 -9.16
C SER A 56 -5.83 9.56 -8.46
N ALA A 57 -6.95 10.20 -8.10
CA ALA A 57 -6.98 11.47 -7.38
C ALA A 57 -6.75 11.34 -5.88
N SER A 58 -6.78 10.12 -5.31
CA SER A 58 -6.64 9.93 -3.87
C SER A 58 -5.19 10.08 -3.42
N PRO A 59 -4.84 11.11 -2.63
CA PRO A 59 -3.47 11.33 -2.18
C PRO A 59 -2.99 10.21 -1.25
N LEU A 60 -3.90 9.59 -0.49
CA LEU A 60 -3.58 8.47 0.39
C LEU A 60 -3.14 7.23 -0.40
N LEU A 61 -3.83 6.89 -1.48
CA LEU A 61 -3.48 5.75 -2.32
C LEU A 61 -2.14 5.98 -3.03
N GLN A 62 -1.91 7.20 -3.52
CA GLN A 62 -0.63 7.61 -4.09
C GLN A 62 0.50 7.50 -3.05
N LEU A 63 0.23 7.91 -1.80
CA LEU A 63 1.20 7.81 -0.71
C LEU A 63 1.59 6.35 -0.44
N HIS A 64 0.61 5.46 -0.26
CA HIS A 64 0.87 4.04 0.01
C HIS A 64 1.63 3.38 -1.14
N LEU A 65 1.20 3.60 -2.38
CA LEU A 65 1.93 3.10 -3.56
C LEU A 65 3.35 3.66 -3.63
N GLY A 66 3.51 4.96 -3.39
CA GLY A 66 4.82 5.62 -3.40
C GLY A 66 5.78 5.01 -2.38
N LYS A 67 5.31 4.77 -1.15
CA LYS A 67 6.10 4.11 -0.11
C LYS A 67 6.49 2.68 -0.49
N ALA A 68 5.56 1.91 -1.06
CA ALA A 68 5.82 0.54 -1.51
C ALA A 68 6.82 0.49 -2.67
N LEU A 69 6.76 1.45 -3.60
CA LEU A 69 7.71 1.56 -4.71
C LEU A 69 9.13 1.90 -4.24
N VAL A 70 9.28 2.84 -3.30
CA VAL A 70 10.60 3.13 -2.70
C VAL A 70 11.18 1.88 -2.04
N LYS A 71 10.37 1.15 -1.26
CA LYS A 71 10.84 -0.05 -0.55
C LYS A 71 11.10 -1.26 -1.45
N SER A 72 10.46 -1.34 -2.62
CA SER A 72 10.73 -2.38 -3.64
C SER A 72 11.88 -2.02 -4.58
N GLY A 73 12.49 -0.83 -4.44
CA GLY A 73 13.64 -0.40 -5.24
C GLY A 73 13.29 0.51 -6.43
N ASN A 74 12.02 0.77 -6.72
CA ASN A 74 11.61 1.78 -7.71
C ASN A 74 11.49 3.16 -7.05
N GLU A 75 12.63 3.64 -6.58
CA GLU A 75 12.72 4.85 -5.76
C GLU A 75 12.29 6.11 -6.51
N THR A 76 12.65 6.24 -7.79
CA THR A 76 12.29 7.41 -8.60
C THR A 76 10.78 7.59 -8.69
N ARG A 77 10.04 6.57 -9.12
CA ARG A 77 8.57 6.66 -9.22
C ARG A 77 7.93 6.78 -7.84
N GLY A 78 8.48 6.08 -6.85
CA GLY A 78 8.00 6.13 -5.48
C GLY A 78 8.07 7.53 -4.87
N ARG A 79 9.22 8.20 -4.98
CA ARG A 79 9.42 9.57 -4.49
C ARG A 79 8.51 10.57 -5.19
N GLU A 80 8.30 10.44 -6.50
CA GLU A 80 7.39 11.33 -7.24
C GLU A 80 5.93 11.20 -6.77
N LEU A 81 5.47 9.99 -6.49
CA LEU A 81 4.13 9.78 -5.92
C LEU A 81 4.02 10.33 -4.49
N ILE A 82 5.04 10.12 -3.65
CA ILE A 82 5.07 10.68 -2.30
C ILE A 82 5.01 12.21 -2.35
N LYS A 83 5.82 12.85 -3.20
CA LYS A 83 5.80 14.31 -3.40
C LYS A 83 4.42 14.83 -3.78
N ARG A 84 3.76 14.17 -4.75
CA ARG A 84 2.40 14.53 -5.18
C ARG A 84 1.39 14.39 -4.04
N ALA A 85 1.48 13.31 -3.29
CA ALA A 85 0.59 13.05 -2.16
C ALA A 85 0.74 14.12 -1.06
N ILE A 86 1.97 14.42 -0.62
CA ILE A 86 2.22 15.40 0.45
C ILE A 86 1.95 16.85 0.03
N ALA A 87 2.02 17.15 -1.27
CA ALA A 87 1.65 18.46 -1.80
C ALA A 87 0.12 18.67 -1.83
N SER A 88 -0.66 17.61 -1.60
CA SER A 88 -2.11 17.74 -1.48
C SER A 88 -2.50 18.43 -0.16
N LYS A 89 -3.66 19.09 -0.15
CA LYS A 89 -4.24 19.68 1.08
C LYS A 89 -4.87 18.62 2.02
N ALA A 90 -4.68 17.34 1.73
CA ALA A 90 -5.29 16.26 2.51
C ALA A 90 -4.50 16.02 3.81
N VAL A 91 -5.22 15.69 4.89
CA VAL A 91 -4.60 15.19 6.12
C VAL A 91 -4.20 13.74 5.88
N LEU A 92 -2.89 13.50 5.76
CA LEU A 92 -2.33 12.18 5.49
C LEU A 92 -1.79 11.53 6.77
N PRO A 93 -2.12 10.25 7.02
CA PRO A 93 -1.54 9.51 8.11
C PRO A 93 -0.03 9.31 7.88
N ARG A 94 0.75 9.40 8.95
CA ARG A 94 2.22 9.17 8.94
C ARG A 94 2.96 10.04 7.89
N ILE A 95 2.51 11.28 7.69
CA ILE A 95 3.11 12.22 6.73
C ILE A 95 4.59 12.50 7.03
N GLU A 96 5.00 12.51 8.30
CA GLU A 96 6.40 12.71 8.70
C GLU A 96 7.32 11.58 8.21
N GLU A 97 6.84 10.33 8.25
CA GLU A 97 7.59 9.20 7.68
C GLU A 97 7.79 9.39 6.16
N ALA A 98 6.76 9.91 5.48
CA ALA A 98 6.84 10.18 4.06
C ALA A 98 7.81 11.33 3.73
N ARG A 99 7.85 12.38 4.55
CA ARG A 99 8.84 13.47 4.45
C ARG A 99 10.27 12.96 4.65
N ALA A 100 10.48 12.10 5.65
CA ALA A 100 11.78 11.47 5.88
C ALA A 100 12.24 10.63 4.66
N MET A 101 11.32 9.92 4.00
CA MET A 101 11.62 9.18 2.76
C MET A 101 12.03 10.07 1.58
N LEU A 102 11.69 11.37 1.63
CA LEU A 102 12.18 12.36 0.66
C LEU A 102 13.47 13.06 1.08
N GLY A 103 13.95 12.84 2.32
CA GLY A 103 15.05 13.60 2.91
C GLY A 103 14.64 15.01 3.36
N GLN A 104 13.36 15.21 3.67
CA GLN A 104 12.78 16.49 4.15
C GLN A 104 12.52 16.48 5.67
N GLY A 105 13.29 15.68 6.41
CA GLY A 105 13.19 15.52 7.87
C GLY A 105 14.13 16.45 8.61
#